data_AF-A0A536SZP1-F1
#
_entry.id   AF-A0A536SZP1-F1
#
_cell.length_a   1.000
_cell.length_b   1.000
_cell.length_c   1.000
_cell.angle_alpha   90.00
_cell.angle_beta   90.00
_cell.angle_gamma   90.00
#
_symmetry.space_group_name_H-M   'P 1'
#
loop_
_entity.id
_entity.type
_entity.pdbx_description
1 polymer ?
#
loop_
_entity_poly.entity_id
_entity_poly.type
_entity_poly.pdbx_seq_one_letter_code
_entity_poly.pdbx_strand_id
1 'polypeptide(L)'
;MLDHSQLFARLAEGHAAHLTVVTPNQRLTHRLTLEFDDYQTARGLTSWEAADILPFGAFVERLWQDALYSDVGERLPLLLTPAQEQHLWERILADSGLLIVPQAAAQCREAWRLLHGWRIAGGPGNEDALAFAQWSAAYRKATVDDIDAARLPDLMAGYLDAVKKPALIVAYGFDVMPPQTREFLGHFEWVECAPPPVGGGAVRASFPSAKHELEASAKWARKRLEAGAKRIGVVVPDLGQRRAEV
;
A
#
# COMPACT_ATOMS: atom_id res chain seq x y z
N MET A 1 14.78 -8.64 -13.64
CA MET A 1 14.88 -7.43 -12.81
C MET A 1 15.08 -6.28 -13.78
N LEU A 2 14.19 -5.29 -13.76
CA LEU A 2 14.25 -4.12 -14.64
C LEU A 2 14.98 -3.01 -13.87
N ASP A 3 15.95 -2.34 -14.49
CA ASP A 3 16.60 -1.21 -13.84
C ASP A 3 15.73 0.05 -13.87
N HIS A 4 16.01 1.01 -12.97
CA HIS A 4 15.22 2.24 -12.83
C HIS A 4 15.22 3.10 -14.10
N SER A 5 16.32 3.12 -14.84
CA SER A 5 16.44 3.90 -16.07
C SER A 5 15.65 3.30 -17.23
N GLN A 6 15.64 1.97 -17.33
CA GLN A 6 14.85 1.19 -18.28
C GLN A 6 13.36 1.34 -17.98
N LEU A 7 12.97 1.36 -16.70
CA LEU A 7 11.59 1.64 -16.31
C LEU A 7 11.12 3.00 -16.86
N PHE A 8 11.92 4.05 -16.67
CA PHE A 8 11.55 5.40 -17.12
C PHE A 8 11.50 5.51 -18.65
N ALA A 9 12.45 4.86 -19.34
CA ALA A 9 12.42 4.78 -20.79
C ALA A 9 11.14 4.08 -21.31
N ARG A 10 10.70 2.99 -20.68
CA ARG A 10 9.45 2.29 -21.06
C ARG A 10 8.20 3.10 -20.70
N LEU A 11 8.16 3.75 -19.55
CA LEU A 11 7.05 4.63 -19.18
C LEU A 11 6.91 5.80 -20.18
N ALA A 12 8.03 6.29 -20.71
CA ALA A 12 8.05 7.33 -21.72
C ALA A 12 7.50 6.91 -23.10
N GLU A 13 7.30 5.62 -23.36
CA GLU A 13 6.60 5.11 -24.55
C GLU A 13 5.06 5.27 -24.42
N GLY A 14 4.56 5.67 -23.24
CA GLY A 14 3.15 5.94 -22.99
C GLY A 14 2.29 4.68 -22.97
N HIS A 15 1.00 4.81 -23.32
CA HIS A 15 0.05 3.69 -23.31
C HIS A 15 0.42 2.57 -24.30
N ALA A 16 1.24 2.87 -25.32
CA ALA A 16 1.71 1.89 -26.30
C ALA A 16 2.61 0.81 -25.66
N ALA A 17 3.28 1.11 -24.55
CA ALA A 17 4.07 0.12 -23.80
C ALA A 17 3.19 -0.91 -23.09
N HIS A 18 1.89 -0.64 -22.91
CA HIS A 18 0.97 -1.49 -22.15
C HIS A 18 1.53 -1.92 -20.77
N LEU A 19 2.28 -1.00 -20.15
CA LEU A 19 2.99 -1.20 -18.90
C LEU A 19 2.19 -0.61 -17.73
N THR A 20 2.03 -1.39 -16.66
CA THR A 20 1.50 -0.90 -15.39
C THR A 20 2.56 -1.03 -14.30
N VAL A 21 2.81 0.04 -13.56
CA VAL A 21 3.70 0.02 -12.40
C VAL A 21 2.87 -0.07 -11.13
N VAL A 22 3.14 -1.10 -10.33
CA VAL A 22 2.47 -1.33 -9.07
C VAL A 22 3.42 -1.00 -7.91
N THR A 23 2.94 -0.24 -6.93
CA THR A 23 3.70 0.12 -5.73
C THR A 23 3.04 -0.44 -4.45
N PRO A 24 3.78 -0.58 -3.33
CA PRO A 24 3.22 -0.99 -2.05
C PRO A 24 2.29 0.04 -1.39
N ASN A 25 2.36 1.33 -1.76
CA ASN A 25 1.56 2.38 -1.11
C ASN A 25 1.48 3.67 -1.93
N GLN A 26 0.46 4.49 -1.62
CA GLN A 26 0.19 5.77 -2.30
C GLN A 26 1.36 6.75 -2.24
N ARG A 27 2.13 6.75 -1.14
CA ARG A 27 3.29 7.65 -0.98
C ARG A 27 4.36 7.34 -2.03
N LEU A 28 4.62 6.06 -2.28
CA LEU A 28 5.60 5.65 -3.28
C LEU A 28 5.09 5.87 -4.71
N THR A 29 3.80 5.63 -4.97
CA THR A 29 3.15 6.01 -6.24
C THR A 29 3.41 7.48 -6.57
N HIS A 30 3.00 8.38 -5.67
CA HIS A 30 3.15 9.82 -5.90
C HIS A 30 4.62 10.23 -6.11
N ARG A 31 5.53 9.67 -5.32
CA ARG A 31 6.97 9.96 -5.48
C ARG A 31 7.49 9.50 -6.84
N LEU A 32 7.14 8.30 -7.28
CA LEU A 32 7.59 7.77 -8.56
C LEU A 32 7.02 8.55 -9.74
N THR A 33 5.75 8.97 -9.66
CA THR A 33 5.13 9.86 -10.64
C THR A 33 5.91 11.17 -10.77
N LEU A 34 6.23 11.83 -9.64
CA LEU A 34 7.03 13.06 -9.67
C LEU A 34 8.44 12.85 -10.24
N GLU A 35 9.11 11.74 -9.89
CA GLU A 35 10.43 11.42 -10.45
C GLU A 35 10.36 11.19 -11.97
N PHE A 36 9.28 10.59 -12.47
CA PHE A 36 9.03 10.44 -13.90
C PHE A 36 8.71 11.78 -14.60
N ASP A 37 7.94 12.65 -13.94
CA ASP A 37 7.65 14.00 -14.47
C ASP A 37 8.91 14.86 -14.58
N ASP A 38 9.80 14.79 -13.58
CA ASP A 38 11.13 15.40 -13.63
C ASP A 38 11.96 14.85 -14.80
N TYR A 39 11.90 13.53 -15.04
CA TYR A 39 12.57 12.88 -16.16
C TYR A 39 12.05 13.36 -17.52
N GLN A 40 10.73 13.49 -17.70
CA GLN A 40 10.13 13.99 -18.94
C GLN A 40 10.43 15.47 -19.17
N THR A 41 10.42 16.28 -18.10
CA THR A 41 10.83 17.69 -18.14
C THR A 41 12.29 17.84 -18.56
N ALA A 42 13.18 17.01 -18.02
CA ALA A 42 14.61 17.01 -18.39
C ALA A 42 14.84 16.64 -19.87
N ARG A 43 13.90 15.93 -20.51
CA ARG A 43 13.90 15.65 -21.95
C ARG A 43 13.36 16.81 -22.80
N GLY A 44 12.98 17.93 -22.18
CA GLY A 44 12.48 19.13 -22.86
C GLY A 44 11.01 19.02 -23.30
N LEU A 45 10.27 18.04 -22.79
CA LEU A 45 8.84 17.91 -23.07
C LEU A 45 8.05 18.89 -22.20
N THR A 46 6.94 19.38 -22.75
CA THR A 46 6.00 20.29 -22.05
C THR A 46 4.64 19.61 -21.78
N SER A 47 4.40 18.45 -22.39
CA SER A 47 3.22 17.61 -22.20
C SER A 47 3.58 16.16 -22.57
N TRP A 48 3.07 15.21 -21.79
CA TRP A 48 3.22 13.78 -22.00
C TRP A 48 2.00 13.03 -21.47
N GLU A 49 1.84 11.77 -21.89
CA GLU A 49 0.83 10.88 -21.33
C GLU A 49 1.17 10.54 -19.87
N ALA A 50 0.15 10.49 -19.02
CA ALA A 50 0.32 10.12 -17.62
C ALA A 50 0.80 8.66 -17.51
N ALA A 51 1.84 8.44 -16.71
CA ALA A 51 2.35 7.11 -16.43
C ALA A 51 1.32 6.30 -15.62
N ASP A 52 1.09 5.04 -16.01
CA ASP A 52 0.22 4.12 -15.29
C ASP A 52 0.92 3.56 -14.04
N ILE A 53 0.91 4.35 -12.96
CA ILE A 53 1.53 4.02 -11.68
C ILE A 53 0.45 4.02 -10.59
N LEU A 54 0.24 2.88 -9.93
CA LEU A 54 -0.83 2.71 -8.94
C LEU A 54 -0.34 1.90 -7.73
N PRO A 55 -0.88 2.12 -6.52
CA PRO A 55 -0.70 1.16 -5.44
C PRO A 55 -1.39 -0.17 -5.78
N PHE A 56 -0.88 -1.29 -5.27
CA PHE A 56 -1.41 -2.64 -5.57
C PHE A 56 -2.92 -2.77 -5.37
N GLY A 57 -3.47 -2.26 -4.26
CA GLY A 57 -4.92 -2.29 -4.02
C GLY A 57 -5.71 -1.61 -5.14
N ALA A 58 -5.32 -0.40 -5.53
CA ALA A 58 -6.00 0.33 -6.61
C ALA A 58 -5.85 -0.35 -7.98
N PHE A 59 -4.74 -1.05 -8.23
CA PHE A 59 -4.60 -1.87 -9.43
C PHE A 59 -5.62 -3.01 -9.47
N VAL A 60 -5.79 -3.74 -8.36
CA VAL A 60 -6.78 -4.82 -8.27
C VAL A 60 -8.22 -4.26 -8.34
N GLU A 61 -8.49 -3.15 -7.68
CA GLU A 61 -9.79 -2.44 -7.77
C GLU A 61 -10.10 -2.01 -9.20
N ARG A 62 -9.12 -1.50 -9.95
CA ARG A 62 -9.29 -1.18 -11.36
C ARG A 62 -9.69 -2.41 -12.18
N LEU A 63 -9.03 -3.55 -11.97
CA LEU A 63 -9.40 -4.79 -12.66
C LEU A 63 -10.82 -5.24 -12.30
N TRP A 64 -11.24 -5.08 -11.04
CA TRP A 64 -12.62 -5.36 -10.63
C TRP A 64 -13.63 -4.43 -11.31
N GLN A 65 -13.33 -3.13 -11.40
CA GLN A 65 -14.16 -2.17 -12.12
C GLN A 65 -14.27 -2.51 -13.60
N ASP A 66 -13.17 -2.86 -14.25
CA ASP A 66 -13.16 -3.29 -15.66
C ASP A 66 -14.00 -4.55 -15.86
N ALA A 67 -13.92 -5.51 -14.92
CA ALA A 67 -14.70 -6.74 -14.96
C ALA A 67 -16.21 -6.50 -14.75
N LEU A 68 -16.59 -5.50 -13.97
CA LEU A 68 -17.99 -5.12 -13.74
C LEU A 68 -18.70 -4.71 -15.04
N TYR A 69 -17.96 -4.15 -16.00
CA TYR A 69 -18.48 -3.76 -17.31
C TYR A 69 -18.29 -4.83 -18.39
N SER A 70 -17.92 -6.06 -18.01
CA SER A 70 -17.75 -7.20 -18.91
C SER A 70 -18.89 -8.22 -18.76
N ASP A 71 -18.87 -9.30 -19.56
CA ASP A 71 -19.87 -10.38 -19.54
C ASP A 71 -19.97 -11.13 -18.18
N VAL A 72 -18.97 -10.97 -17.30
CA VAL A 72 -18.99 -11.56 -15.95
C VAL A 72 -19.52 -10.61 -14.87
N GLY A 73 -19.86 -9.36 -15.23
CA GLY A 73 -20.22 -8.31 -14.28
C GLY A 73 -21.37 -8.69 -13.33
N GLU A 74 -22.41 -9.35 -13.82
CA GLU A 74 -23.56 -9.79 -13.00
C GLU A 74 -23.19 -10.83 -11.93
N ARG A 75 -22.04 -11.51 -12.08
CA ARG A 75 -21.56 -12.53 -11.14
C ARG A 75 -20.61 -11.96 -10.09
N LEU A 76 -20.16 -10.71 -10.25
CA LEU A 76 -19.21 -10.11 -9.34
C LEU A 76 -19.93 -9.53 -8.11
N PRO A 77 -19.46 -9.87 -6.90
CA PRO A 77 -19.93 -9.22 -5.68
C PRO A 77 -19.54 -7.74 -5.67
N LEU A 78 -20.33 -6.93 -4.96
CA LEU A 78 -20.03 -5.52 -4.77
C LEU A 78 -18.84 -5.35 -3.83
N LEU A 79 -17.92 -4.46 -4.20
CA LEU A 79 -16.79 -4.10 -3.36
C LEU A 79 -17.24 -3.14 -2.26
N LEU A 80 -17.02 -3.55 -1.01
CA LEU A 80 -17.25 -2.72 0.16
C LEU A 80 -16.29 -1.53 0.18
N THR A 81 -16.83 -0.35 0.43
CA THR A 81 -16.03 0.85 0.70
C THR A 81 -15.35 0.74 2.06
N PRO A 82 -14.23 1.45 2.29
CA PRO A 82 -13.55 1.45 3.59
C PRO A 82 -14.47 1.87 4.77
N ALA A 83 -15.46 2.72 4.51
CA ALA A 83 -16.45 3.14 5.50
C ALA A 83 -17.47 2.02 5.80
N GLN A 84 -17.91 1.27 4.79
CA GLN A 84 -18.77 0.10 4.99
C GLN A 84 -18.04 -1.01 5.75
N GLU A 85 -16.78 -1.29 5.40
CA GLU A 85 -15.97 -2.25 6.14
C GLU A 85 -15.84 -1.85 7.62
N GLN A 86 -15.51 -0.58 7.88
CA GLN A 86 -15.41 -0.04 9.24
C GLN A 86 -16.72 -0.22 10.01
N HIS A 87 -17.84 0.18 9.40
CA HIS A 87 -19.15 0.10 10.04
C HIS A 87 -19.56 -1.35 10.35
N LEU A 88 -19.27 -2.29 9.46
CA LEU A 88 -19.52 -3.71 9.70
C LEU A 88 -18.71 -4.25 10.88
N TRP A 89 -17.42 -3.88 10.98
CA TRP A 89 -16.61 -4.21 12.15
C TRP A 89 -17.16 -3.60 13.43
N GLU A 90 -17.49 -2.31 13.44
CA GLU A 90 -18.09 -1.65 14.61
C GLU A 90 -19.38 -2.33 15.06
N ARG A 91 -20.24 -2.75 14.12
CA ARG A 91 -21.46 -3.52 14.42
C ARG A 91 -21.18 -4.87 15.05
N ILE A 92 -20.17 -5.59 14.57
CA ILE A 92 -19.78 -6.90 15.13
C ILE A 92 -19.22 -6.73 16.54
N LEU A 93 -18.49 -5.65 16.79
CA LEU A 93 -17.89 -5.36 18.09
C LEU A 93 -18.85 -4.67 19.07
N ALA A 94 -20.07 -4.30 18.66
CA ALA A 94 -21.00 -3.53 19.49
C ALA A 94 -21.31 -4.20 20.85
N ASP A 95 -21.46 -5.53 20.85
CA ASP A 95 -21.79 -6.32 22.05
C ASP A 95 -20.55 -6.96 22.71
N SER A 96 -19.34 -6.55 22.32
CA SER A 96 -18.08 -7.13 22.81
C SER A 96 -17.67 -6.69 24.21
N GLY A 97 -18.33 -5.67 24.78
CA GLY A 97 -17.95 -5.06 26.07
C GLY A 97 -16.72 -4.14 26.00
N LEU A 98 -16.17 -3.87 24.80
CA LEU A 98 -15.05 -2.96 24.61
C LEU A 98 -15.46 -1.49 24.81
N LEU A 99 -14.60 -0.73 25.50
CA LEU A 99 -14.83 0.69 25.78
C LEU A 99 -14.66 1.61 24.56
N ILE A 100 -13.83 1.21 23.59
CA ILE A 100 -13.49 2.04 22.41
C ILE A 100 -13.68 1.22 21.12
N VAL A 101 -14.94 0.95 20.79
CA VAL A 101 -15.33 0.14 19.61
C VAL A 101 -14.74 0.64 18.29
N PRO A 102 -14.75 1.95 17.94
CA PRO A 102 -14.23 2.40 16.64
C PRO A 102 -12.74 2.09 16.42
N GLN A 103 -11.91 2.23 17.46
CA GLN A 103 -10.49 1.94 17.37
C GLN A 103 -10.23 0.44 17.29
N ALA A 104 -10.94 -0.37 18.09
CA ALA A 104 -10.85 -1.81 18.03
C ALA A 104 -11.32 -2.36 16.67
N ALA A 105 -12.37 -1.79 16.09
CA ALA A 105 -12.85 -2.11 14.75
C ALA A 105 -11.79 -1.82 13.68
N ALA A 106 -11.11 -0.66 13.77
CA ALA A 106 -10.01 -0.33 12.86
C ALA A 106 -8.83 -1.32 12.99
N GLN A 107 -8.50 -1.77 14.21
CA GLN A 107 -7.49 -2.80 14.45
C GLN A 107 -7.92 -4.16 13.89
N CYS A 108 -9.19 -4.55 14.03
CA CYS A 108 -9.70 -5.78 13.45
C CYS A 108 -9.64 -5.75 11.92
N ARG A 109 -10.01 -4.62 11.29
CA ARG A 109 -9.88 -4.44 9.84
C ARG A 109 -8.43 -4.57 9.37
N GLU A 110 -7.49 -3.98 10.11
CA GLU A 110 -6.06 -4.08 9.80
C GLU A 110 -5.54 -5.52 9.99
N ALA A 111 -5.92 -6.20 11.07
CA ALA A 111 -5.58 -7.59 11.31
C ALA A 111 -6.15 -8.52 10.21
N TRP A 112 -7.37 -8.25 9.73
CA TRP A 112 -7.99 -8.97 8.61
C TRP A 112 -7.19 -8.78 7.32
N ARG A 113 -6.81 -7.53 7.01
CA ARG A 113 -5.94 -7.21 5.87
C ARG A 113 -4.59 -7.93 5.95
N LEU A 114 -3.96 -7.94 7.12
CA LEU A 114 -2.68 -8.64 7.34
C LEU A 114 -2.84 -10.15 7.20
N LEU A 115 -3.89 -10.74 7.77
CA LEU A 115 -4.16 -12.18 7.69
C LEU A 115 -4.24 -12.63 6.24
N HIS A 116 -5.02 -11.91 5.42
CA HIS A 116 -5.17 -12.22 3.99
C HIS A 116 -3.89 -11.95 3.19
N GLY A 117 -3.31 -10.75 3.34
CA GLY A 117 -2.11 -10.35 2.59
C GLY A 117 -0.90 -11.26 2.86
N TRP A 118 -0.74 -11.72 4.10
CA TRP A 118 0.37 -12.55 4.55
C TRP A 118 0.07 -14.04 4.59
N ARG A 119 -1.12 -14.48 4.16
CA ARG A 119 -1.55 -15.89 4.18
C ARG A 119 -1.37 -16.53 5.57
N ILE A 120 -1.67 -15.76 6.63
CA ILE A 120 -1.51 -16.22 8.00
C ILE A 120 -2.59 -17.26 8.27
N ALA A 121 -2.18 -18.53 8.40
CA ALA A 121 -3.04 -19.57 8.94
C ALA A 121 -3.32 -19.26 10.43
N GLY A 122 -4.55 -19.50 10.89
CA GLY A 122 -4.87 -19.37 12.31
C GLY A 122 -3.85 -20.11 13.18
N GLY A 123 -3.48 -19.54 14.32
CA GLY A 123 -2.44 -20.07 15.20
C GLY A 123 -2.86 -20.05 16.67
N PRO A 124 -2.13 -20.74 17.56
CA PRO A 124 -2.36 -20.66 18.99
C PRO A 124 -2.18 -19.22 19.44
N GLY A 125 -3.26 -18.61 19.89
CA GLY A 125 -3.32 -17.20 20.22
C GLY A 125 -3.68 -16.96 21.68
N ASN A 126 -3.41 -15.74 22.14
CA ASN A 126 -3.93 -15.22 23.40
C ASN A 126 -5.45 -14.98 23.31
N GLU A 127 -6.04 -14.46 24.38
CA GLU A 127 -7.47 -14.11 24.42
C GLU A 127 -7.88 -13.18 23.27
N ASP A 128 -7.06 -12.18 22.93
CA ASP A 128 -7.32 -11.26 21.82
C ASP A 128 -7.38 -11.97 20.47
N ALA A 129 -6.49 -12.93 20.23
CA ALA A 129 -6.50 -13.71 18.99
C ALA A 129 -7.72 -14.63 18.89
N LEU A 130 -8.19 -15.19 20.01
CA LEU A 130 -9.43 -15.97 20.05
C LEU A 130 -10.65 -15.09 19.79
N ALA A 131 -10.71 -13.90 20.42
CA ALA A 131 -11.77 -12.92 20.20
C ALA A 131 -11.78 -12.46 18.74
N PHE A 132 -10.62 -12.10 18.19
CA PHE A 132 -10.47 -11.72 16.79
C PHE A 132 -10.90 -12.85 15.84
N ALA A 133 -10.59 -14.11 16.13
CA ALA A 133 -11.03 -15.23 15.32
C ALA A 133 -12.57 -15.36 15.28
N GLN A 134 -13.25 -15.15 16.41
CA GLN A 134 -14.71 -15.16 16.50
C GLN A 134 -15.32 -13.99 15.72
N TRP A 135 -14.83 -12.77 15.91
CA TRP A 135 -15.30 -11.60 15.17
C TRP A 135 -15.03 -11.71 13.67
N SER A 136 -13.87 -12.26 13.28
CA SER A 136 -13.52 -12.55 11.89
C SER A 136 -14.48 -13.54 11.24
N ALA A 137 -14.93 -14.57 11.98
CA ALA A 137 -15.93 -15.50 11.48
C ALA A 137 -17.29 -14.81 11.26
N ALA A 138 -17.70 -13.94 12.20
CA ALA A 138 -18.91 -13.13 12.06
C ALA A 138 -18.82 -12.17 10.87
N TYR A 139 -17.67 -11.51 10.68
CA TYR A 139 -17.40 -10.61 9.56
C TYR A 139 -17.51 -11.33 8.22
N ARG A 140 -16.88 -12.51 8.09
CA ARG A 140 -16.97 -13.36 6.89
C ARG A 140 -18.42 -13.72 6.56
N LYS A 141 -19.22 -14.06 7.58
CA LYS A 141 -20.65 -14.37 7.38
C LYS A 141 -21.46 -13.15 6.95
N ALA A 142 -21.16 -11.98 7.52
CA ALA A 142 -21.85 -10.72 7.19
C ALA A 142 -21.50 -10.20 5.78
N THR A 143 -20.43 -10.71 5.18
CA THR A 143 -19.90 -10.28 3.87
C THR A 143 -19.81 -11.47 2.91
N VAL A 144 -20.86 -12.32 2.93
CA VAL A 144 -20.96 -13.49 2.05
C VAL A 144 -21.36 -13.10 0.62
N ASP A 145 -22.19 -12.07 0.48
CA ASP A 145 -22.70 -11.56 -0.80
C ASP A 145 -21.86 -10.38 -1.35
N ASP A 146 -20.98 -9.81 -0.53
CA ASP A 146 -20.10 -8.69 -0.84
C ASP A 146 -18.63 -9.11 -0.77
N ILE A 147 -17.73 -8.30 -1.31
CA ILE A 147 -16.28 -8.50 -1.21
C ILE A 147 -15.61 -7.30 -0.52
N ASP A 148 -14.59 -7.57 0.31
CA ASP A 148 -13.75 -6.53 0.90
C ASP A 148 -12.41 -6.41 0.16
N ALA A 149 -11.69 -5.30 0.40
CA ALA A 149 -10.42 -5.04 -0.26
C ALA A 149 -9.34 -6.10 0.04
N ALA A 150 -9.39 -6.76 1.21
CA ALA A 150 -8.40 -7.77 1.60
C ALA A 150 -8.57 -9.11 0.87
N ARG A 151 -9.81 -9.47 0.52
CA ARG A 151 -10.17 -10.67 -0.24
C ARG A 151 -10.21 -10.43 -1.75
N LEU A 152 -10.29 -9.18 -2.19
CA LEU A 152 -10.44 -8.81 -3.61
C LEU A 152 -9.37 -9.43 -4.54
N PRO A 153 -8.06 -9.48 -4.20
CA PRO A 153 -7.07 -10.11 -5.08
C PRO A 153 -7.39 -11.58 -5.38
N ASP A 154 -7.80 -12.33 -4.35
CA ASP A 154 -8.11 -13.76 -4.49
C ASP A 154 -9.36 -13.99 -5.34
N LEU A 155 -10.37 -13.14 -5.17
CA LEU A 155 -11.55 -13.14 -6.03
C LEU A 155 -11.15 -12.85 -7.48
N MET A 156 -10.41 -11.76 -7.70
CA MET A 156 -10.07 -11.29 -9.05
C MET A 156 -9.18 -12.25 -9.81
N ALA A 157 -8.35 -13.06 -9.14
CA ALA A 157 -7.57 -14.12 -9.77
C ALA A 157 -8.43 -15.08 -10.61
N GLY A 158 -9.69 -15.32 -10.21
CA GLY A 158 -10.64 -16.15 -10.95
C GLY A 158 -11.35 -15.48 -12.13
N TYR A 159 -11.21 -14.15 -12.27
CA TYR A 159 -11.89 -13.35 -13.31
C TYR A 159 -10.93 -12.64 -14.26
N LEU A 160 -9.63 -12.90 -14.16
CA LEU A 160 -8.61 -12.21 -14.95
C LEU A 160 -8.80 -12.40 -16.47
N ASP A 161 -9.37 -13.52 -16.92
CA ASP A 161 -9.59 -13.77 -18.35
C ASP A 161 -10.73 -12.94 -18.95
N ALA A 162 -11.59 -12.36 -18.11
CA ALA A 162 -12.66 -11.47 -18.54
C ALA A 162 -12.24 -9.99 -18.63
N VAL A 163 -11.00 -9.66 -18.27
CA VAL A 163 -10.49 -8.29 -18.26
C VAL A 163 -9.27 -8.12 -19.15
N LYS A 164 -9.09 -6.89 -19.63
CA LYS A 164 -7.90 -6.53 -20.38
C LYS A 164 -6.70 -6.48 -19.43
N LYS A 165 -5.74 -7.39 -19.64
CA LYS A 165 -4.50 -7.44 -18.86
C LYS A 165 -3.46 -6.47 -19.42
N PRO A 166 -2.64 -5.80 -18.57
CA PRO A 166 -1.44 -5.13 -19.04
C PRO A 166 -0.48 -6.16 -19.65
N ALA A 167 0.36 -5.72 -20.59
CA ALA A 167 1.38 -6.57 -21.20
C ALA A 167 2.52 -6.87 -20.22
N LEU A 168 2.85 -5.92 -19.35
CA LEU A 168 3.87 -6.10 -18.32
C LEU A 168 3.48 -5.33 -17.04
N ILE A 169 3.66 -5.98 -15.90
CA ILE A 169 3.59 -5.33 -14.59
C ILE A 169 4.99 -5.14 -14.02
N VAL A 170 5.29 -3.92 -13.54
CA VAL A 170 6.50 -3.66 -12.77
C VAL A 170 6.13 -3.49 -11.31
N ALA A 171 6.55 -4.42 -10.46
CA ALA A 171 6.45 -4.30 -9.01
C ALA A 171 7.59 -3.41 -8.50
N TYR A 172 7.27 -2.16 -8.14
CA TYR A 172 8.26 -1.15 -7.80
C TYR A 172 8.38 -0.93 -6.28
N GLY A 173 9.59 -1.15 -5.75
CA GLY A 173 9.97 -0.75 -4.39
C GLY A 173 9.24 -1.52 -3.28
N PHE A 174 8.96 -2.80 -3.48
CA PHE A 174 8.51 -3.70 -2.42
C PHE A 174 9.72 -4.20 -1.61
N ASP A 175 9.85 -3.77 -0.35
CA ASP A 175 10.91 -4.27 0.56
C ASP A 175 10.67 -5.75 0.90
N VAL A 176 9.44 -6.07 1.29
CA VAL A 176 8.95 -7.44 1.43
C VAL A 176 7.58 -7.50 0.76
N MET A 177 7.48 -8.34 -0.26
CA MET A 177 6.22 -8.53 -0.99
C MET A 177 5.30 -9.49 -0.22
N PRO A 178 4.07 -9.07 0.13
CA PRO A 178 3.10 -9.98 0.74
C PRO A 178 2.85 -11.19 -0.18
N PRO A 179 2.79 -12.43 0.37
CA PRO A 179 2.51 -13.64 -0.41
C PRO A 179 1.28 -13.53 -1.33
N GLN A 180 0.14 -12.98 -0.85
CA GLN A 180 -1.05 -12.78 -1.68
C GLN A 180 -0.76 -11.89 -2.89
N THR A 181 0.00 -10.80 -2.69
CA THR A 181 0.42 -9.91 -3.77
C THR A 181 1.28 -10.66 -4.79
N ARG A 182 2.28 -11.42 -4.34
CA ARG A 182 3.17 -12.18 -5.23
C ARG A 182 2.41 -13.24 -6.02
N GLU A 183 1.51 -13.98 -5.37
CA GLU A 183 0.65 -14.97 -6.00
C GLU A 183 -0.24 -14.33 -7.06
N PHE A 184 -0.90 -13.21 -6.73
CA PHE A 184 -1.75 -12.48 -7.65
C PHE A 184 -0.98 -11.97 -8.88
N LEU A 185 0.20 -11.37 -8.67
CA LEU A 185 1.07 -10.90 -9.76
C LEU A 185 1.56 -12.05 -10.64
N GLY A 186 1.66 -13.27 -10.09
CA GLY A 186 2.01 -14.48 -10.84
C GLY A 186 1.06 -14.85 -11.97
N HIS A 187 -0.14 -14.24 -12.04
CA HIS A 187 -1.07 -14.39 -13.18
C HIS A 187 -0.74 -13.47 -14.37
N PHE A 188 0.30 -12.63 -14.26
CA PHE A 188 0.73 -11.68 -15.28
C PHE A 188 2.19 -11.90 -15.65
N GLU A 189 2.61 -11.34 -16.79
CA GLU A 189 4.04 -11.09 -16.99
C GLU A 189 4.46 -9.95 -16.06
N TRP A 190 5.39 -10.22 -15.13
CA TRP A 190 5.80 -9.22 -14.16
C TRP A 190 7.30 -9.27 -13.83
N VAL A 191 7.84 -8.12 -13.44
CA VAL A 191 9.23 -7.96 -13.02
C VAL A 191 9.34 -7.03 -11.81
N GLU A 192 10.34 -7.26 -10.96
CA GLU A 192 10.70 -6.34 -9.88
C GLU A 192 11.62 -5.23 -10.39
N CYS A 193 11.39 -4.02 -9.87
CA CYS A 193 12.26 -2.87 -9.99
C CYS A 193 12.38 -2.20 -8.62
N ALA A 194 13.58 -1.75 -8.28
CA ALA A 194 13.84 -1.05 -7.02
C ALA A 194 14.37 0.36 -7.32
N PRO A 195 14.11 1.34 -6.44
CA PRO A 195 14.82 2.60 -6.52
C PRO A 195 16.33 2.36 -6.45
N PRO A 196 17.14 3.15 -7.16
CA PRO A 196 18.59 3.03 -7.10
C PRO A 196 19.05 3.20 -5.65
N PRO A 197 20.02 2.37 -5.19
CA PRO A 197 20.52 2.47 -3.84
C PRO A 197 21.17 3.84 -3.64
N VAL A 198 20.72 4.56 -2.62
CA VAL A 198 21.36 5.82 -2.22
C VAL A 198 22.39 5.49 -1.16
N GLY A 199 23.67 5.67 -1.51
CA GLY A 199 24.76 5.58 -0.54
C GLY A 199 24.60 6.64 0.55
N GLY A 200 24.71 6.23 1.81
CA GLY A 200 24.61 7.13 2.95
C GLY A 200 25.41 6.63 4.15
N GLY A 201 25.97 7.56 4.92
CA GLY A 201 26.57 7.25 6.21
C GLY A 201 25.50 7.25 7.30
N ALA A 202 25.40 6.17 8.06
CA ALA A 202 24.59 6.12 9.26
C ALA A 202 25.47 6.38 10.49
N VAL A 203 25.00 7.26 11.39
CA VAL A 203 25.65 7.52 12.68
C VAL A 203 24.61 7.33 13.78
N ARG A 204 24.98 6.64 14.85
CA ARG A 204 24.15 6.48 16.05
C ARG A 204 24.73 7.32 17.18
N ALA A 205 23.91 8.18 17.77
CA ALA A 205 24.25 8.97 18.95
C ALA A 205 23.29 8.60 20.10
N SER A 206 23.80 8.59 21.32
CA SER A 206 22.99 8.38 22.53
C SER A 206 22.77 9.72 23.24
N PHE A 207 21.57 9.91 23.79
CA PHE A 207 21.21 11.12 24.53
C PHE A 207 20.66 10.76 25.91
N PRO A 208 20.86 11.62 26.93
CA PRO A 208 20.40 11.34 28.29
C PRO A 208 18.88 11.27 28.45
N SER A 209 18.11 11.85 27.52
CA SER A 209 16.65 11.78 27.52
C SER A 209 16.06 12.04 26.13
N ALA A 210 14.80 11.66 25.95
CA ALA A 210 14.05 11.88 24.71
C ALA A 210 13.93 13.37 24.33
N LYS A 211 13.97 14.28 25.31
CA LYS A 211 14.00 15.73 25.08
C LYS A 211 15.34 16.17 24.48
N HIS A 212 16.46 15.71 25.04
CA HIS A 212 17.79 16.02 24.50
C HIS A 212 17.98 15.46 23.09
N GLU A 213 17.41 14.28 22.82
CA GLU A 213 17.38 13.69 21.48
C GLU A 213 16.63 14.57 20.47
N LEU A 214 15.45 15.11 20.83
CA LEU A 214 14.72 16.04 19.97
C LEU A 214 15.49 17.34 19.72
N GLU A 215 16.04 17.95 20.77
CA GLU A 215 16.84 19.18 20.65
C GLU A 215 18.07 18.96 19.76
N ALA A 216 18.75 17.81 19.91
CA ALA A 216 19.89 17.45 19.08
C ALA A 216 19.48 17.21 17.63
N SER A 217 18.32 16.57 17.40
CA SER A 217 17.75 16.36 16.07
C SER A 217 17.43 17.69 15.38
N ALA A 218 16.84 18.65 16.12
CA ALA A 218 16.56 19.99 15.61
C ALA A 218 17.85 20.77 15.27
N LYS A 219 18.86 20.72 16.16
CA LYS A 219 20.19 21.33 15.90
C LYS A 219 20.88 20.70 14.68
N TRP A 220 20.75 19.39 14.52
CA TRP A 220 21.27 18.67 13.36
C TRP A 220 20.56 19.10 12.07
N ALA A 221 19.22 19.17 12.08
CA ALA A 221 18.44 19.62 10.93
C ALA A 221 18.80 21.06 10.55
N ARG A 222 18.94 21.96 11.53
CA ARG A 222 19.40 23.33 11.29
C ARG A 222 20.78 23.37 10.63
N LYS A 223 21.77 22.61 11.15
CA LYS A 223 23.10 22.53 10.52
C LYS A 223 23.04 22.05 9.06
N ARG A 224 22.14 21.11 8.75
CA ARG A 224 21.94 20.63 7.38
C ARG A 224 21.35 21.72 6.48
N LEU A 225 20.37 22.48 6.97
CA LEU A 225 19.81 23.63 6.23
C LEU A 225 20.87 24.70 5.98
N GLU A 226 21.65 25.06 7.00
CA GLU A 226 22.75 26.04 6.90
C GLU A 226 23.84 25.57 5.92
N ALA A 227 24.04 24.26 5.78
CA ALA A 227 24.92 23.66 4.77
C ALA A 227 24.29 23.54 3.37
N GLY A 228 23.08 24.08 3.15
CA GLY A 228 22.41 24.12 1.85
C GLY A 228 21.54 22.90 1.51
N ALA A 229 21.28 22.00 2.48
CA ALA A 229 20.35 20.90 2.25
C ALA A 229 18.93 21.43 2.01
N LYS A 230 18.30 21.02 0.90
CA LYS A 230 16.96 21.51 0.51
C LYS A 230 15.81 20.67 1.06
N ARG A 231 16.06 19.41 1.41
CA ARG A 231 15.05 18.46 1.92
C ARG A 231 15.66 17.69 3.09
N ILE A 232 15.01 17.77 4.25
CA ILE A 232 15.44 17.09 5.47
C ILE A 232 14.23 16.36 6.03
N GLY A 233 14.35 15.05 6.22
CA GLY A 233 13.36 14.24 6.93
C GLY A 233 13.82 14.00 8.36
N VAL A 234 12.92 14.21 9.33
CA VAL A 234 13.11 13.81 10.73
C VAL A 234 11.99 12.85 11.07
N VAL A 235 12.33 11.65 11.52
CA VAL A 235 11.37 10.62 11.92
C VAL A 235 11.35 10.57 13.44
N VAL A 236 10.23 10.93 14.04
CA VAL A 236 10.02 10.89 15.49
C VAL A 236 9.06 9.74 15.81
N PRO A 237 9.48 8.73 16.59
CA PRO A 237 8.57 7.71 17.11
C PRO A 237 7.42 8.36 17.90
N ASP A 238 6.20 7.86 17.72
CA ASP A 238 5.00 8.32 18.42
C ASP A 238 4.72 9.83 18.29
N LEU A 239 5.03 10.43 17.12
CA LEU A 239 4.85 11.85 16.84
C LEU A 239 3.47 12.38 17.24
N GLY A 240 2.41 11.57 17.13
CA GLY A 240 1.05 11.94 17.55
C GLY A 240 0.95 12.35 19.02
N GLN A 241 1.65 11.65 19.91
CA GLN A 241 1.69 11.97 21.35
C GLN A 241 2.65 13.14 21.65
N ARG A 242 3.68 13.31 20.80
CA ARG A 242 4.78 14.26 21.01
C ARG A 242 4.65 15.56 20.20
N ARG A 243 3.48 15.82 19.60
CA ARG A 243 3.27 17.00 18.73
C ARG A 243 3.62 18.34 19.38
N ALA A 244 3.42 18.47 20.69
CA ALA A 244 3.73 19.71 21.41
C ALA A 244 5.24 19.91 21.64
N GLU A 245 6.05 18.87 21.47
CA GLU A 245 7.51 18.89 21.69
C GLU A 245 8.33 19.06 20.40
N VAL A 246 7.70 18.99 19.22
CA VAL A 246 8.34 18.91 17.89
C VAL A 246 8.05 20.16 17.06
#